data_AF-A0A7C5BJ04-F1
#
_entry.id   AF-A0A7C5BJ04-F1
#
_cell.length_a   1.000
_cell.length_b   1.000
_cell.length_c   1.000
_cell.angle_alpha   90.00
_cell.angle_beta   90.00
_cell.angle_gamma   90.00
#
_symmetry.space_group_name_H-M   'P 1'
#
loop_
_entity.id
_entity.type
_entity.pdbx_description
1 polymer ?
#
loop_
_entity_poly.entity_id
_entity_poly.type
_entity_poly.pdbx_seq_one_letter_code
_entity_poly.pdbx_strand_id
1 'polypeptide(L)' 'MPKRNIEVVSKPINLRLPVGIYNDIRTIITIEQKWPSVQKFIQDALNEKIDRWKKEHPTAISLEK' A
#
# COMPACT_ATOMS: atom_id res chain seq x y z
N MET A 1 -18.66 -1.42 -25.56
CA MET A 1 -18.38 -2.37 -24.46
C MET A 1 -18.74 -1.69 -23.14
N PRO A 2 -19.61 -2.26 -22.30
CA PRO A 2 -19.96 -1.66 -21.01
C PRO A 2 -18.75 -1.77 -20.06
N LYS A 3 -18.29 -0.62 -19.53
CA LYS A 3 -17.25 -0.58 -18.50
C LYS A 3 -17.85 -1.16 -17.22
N ARG A 4 -17.43 -2.37 -16.82
CA ARG A 4 -17.74 -2.90 -15.49
C ARG A 4 -17.10 -1.96 -14.47
N ASN A 5 -17.91 -1.23 -13.71
CA ASN A 5 -17.44 -0.54 -12.51
C ASN A 5 -17.03 -1.61 -11.50
N ILE A 6 -15.73 -1.84 -11.36
CA ILE A 6 -15.18 -2.64 -10.28
C ILE A 6 -15.16 -1.70 -9.08
N GLU A 7 -16.11 -1.85 -8.16
CA GLU A 7 -16.10 -1.09 -6.91
C GLU A 7 -14.86 -1.50 -6.09
N VAL A 8 -13.95 -0.56 -5.89
CA VAL A 8 -12.82 -0.73 -5.00
C VAL A 8 -13.32 -0.55 -3.57
N VAL A 9 -13.64 -1.66 -2.90
CA VAL A 9 -14.03 -1.65 -1.49
C VAL A 9 -12.79 -1.34 -0.65
N SER A 10 -12.74 -0.15 -0.06
CA SER A 10 -11.66 0.25 0.86
C SER A 10 -12.15 0.24 2.30
N LYS A 11 -11.31 -0.25 3.22
CA LYS A 11 -11.55 -0.17 4.67
C LYS A 11 -10.52 0.80 5.27
N PRO A 12 -10.96 1.85 5.99
CA PRO A 12 -10.02 2.76 6.64
C PRO A 12 -9.31 2.05 7.79
N ILE A 13 -8.02 2.36 7.97
CA ILE A 13 -7.22 1.92 9.11
C ILE A 13 -6.58 3.14 9.77
N ASN A 14 -6.55 3.15 11.10
CA ASN A 14 -5.84 4.16 11.87
C ASN A 14 -4.46 3.62 12.24
N LEU A 15 -3.41 4.20 11.67
CA LEU A 15 -2.03 3.81 11.93
C LEU A 15 -1.32 4.87 12.78
N ARG A 16 -0.70 4.43 13.88
CA ARG A 16 0.19 5.30 14.67
C ARG A 16 1.63 5.00 14.29
N LEU A 17 2.38 6.05 13.96
CA LEU A 17 3.80 5.96 13.60
C LEU A 17 4.63 6.83 14.55
N PRO A 18 5.88 6.44 14.86
CA PRO A 18 6.84 7.33 15.46
C PRO A 18 6.99 8.62 14.64
N VAL A 19 7.09 9.76 15.33
CA VAL A 19 7.14 11.08 14.68
C VAL A 19 8.31 11.20 13.70
N GLY A 20 9.48 10.65 14.04
CA GLY A 20 10.65 10.64 13.16
C GLY A 20 10.35 9.97 11.82
N ILE A 21 9.79 8.75 11.84
CA ILE A 21 9.44 8.00 10.64
C ILE A 21 8.44 8.77 9.78
N TYR A 22 7.44 9.39 10.40
CA TYR A 22 6.45 10.16 9.65
C TYR A 22 7.07 11.39 8.97
N ASN A 23 7.99 12.08 9.64
CA ASN A 23 8.71 13.21 9.05
C ASN A 23 9.62 12.76 7.90
N ASP A 24 10.31 11.63 8.04
CA ASP A 24 11.13 11.07 6.96
C ASP A 24 10.28 10.75 5.73
N ILE A 25 9.10 10.16 5.92
CA ILE A 25 8.15 9.90 4.83
C ILE A 25 7.74 11.21 4.15
N ARG A 26 7.41 12.27 4.91
CA ARG A 26 7.08 13.56 4.31
C ARG A 26 8.24 14.11 3.48
N THR A 27 9.45 14.07 4.01
CA THR A 27 10.66 14.53 3.31
C THR A 27 10.86 13.78 1.99
N ILE A 28 10.74 12.45 2.00
CA ILE A 28 10.85 11.63 0.79
C ILE A 28 9.79 12.03 -0.24
N ILE A 29 8.53 12.20 0.18
CA ILE A 29 7.43 12.60 -0.71
C ILE A 29 7.70 13.98 -1.33
N THR A 30 8.21 14.93 -0.54
CA THR A 30 8.53 16.28 -1.01
C THR A 30 9.68 16.27 -2.03
N ILE A 31 10.71 15.47 -1.81
CA ILE A 31 11.89 15.40 -2.70
C ILE A 31 11.56 14.65 -3.99
N GLU A 32 10.96 13.47 -3.88
CA GLU A 32 10.75 12.58 -5.02
C GLU A 32 9.52 12.98 -5.85
N GLN A 33 8.53 13.64 -5.25
CA GLN A 33 7.26 14.05 -5.88
C GLN A 33 6.48 12.93 -6.60
N LYS A 34 6.85 11.67 -6.38
CA LYS A 34 6.22 10.49 -6.98
C LYS A 34 4.88 10.13 -6.34
N TRP A 35 4.69 10.47 -5.08
CA TRP A 35 3.50 10.08 -4.31
C TRP A 35 2.62 11.29 -3.99
N PRO A 36 1.31 11.21 -4.25
CA PRO A 36 0.37 12.30 -3.97
C PRO A 36 0.03 12.44 -2.48
N SER A 37 0.32 11.42 -1.65
CA SER A 37 0.03 11.44 -0.22
C SER A 37 0.85 10.42 0.57
N VAL A 38 0.96 10.64 1.89
CA VAL A 38 1.57 9.68 2.83
C VAL A 38 0.86 8.32 2.78
N GLN A 39 -0.47 8.33 2.66
CA GLN A 39 -1.24 7.10 2.55
C GLN A 39 -0.83 6.29 1.30
N LYS A 40 -0.66 6.95 0.16
CA LYS A 40 -0.28 6.26 -1.08
C LYS A 40 1.13 5.68 -0.99
N PHE A 41 2.08 6.42 -0.40
CA PHE A 41 3.42 5.92 -0.12
C PHE A 41 3.38 4.64 0.74
N ILE A 42 2.63 4.66 1.85
CA ILE A 42 2.50 3.50 2.74
C ILE A 42 1.82 2.32 2.03
N GLN A 43 0.77 2.58 1.24
CA GLN A 43 0.08 1.54 0.47
C GLN A 43 1.02 0.85 -0.51
N ASP A 44 1.84 1.60 -1.24
CA ASP A 44 2.78 1.03 -2.21
C ASP A 44 3.86 0.19 -1.52
N ALA A 45 4.40 0.66 -0.39
CA ALA A 45 5.36 -0.10 0.41
C ALA A 45 4.76 -1.40 0.97
N LEU A 46 3.51 -1.36 1.44
CA LEU A 46 2.79 -2.55 1.91
C LEU A 46 2.52 -3.53 0.77
N ASN A 47 2.09 -3.05 -0.39
CA ASN A 47 1.86 -3.87 -1.57
C ASN A 47 3.15 -4.58 -1.99
N GLU A 48 4.27 -3.88 -2.04
CA GLU A 48 5.56 -4.49 -2.38
C GLU A 48 5.93 -5.61 -1.39
N LYS A 49 5.72 -5.38 -0.09
CA LYS A 49 5.99 -6.37 0.94
C LYS A 49 5.06 -7.59 0.82
N ILE A 50 3.77 -7.37 0.59
CA ILE A 50 2.78 -8.44 0.39
C ILE A 50 3.09 -9.24 -0.87
N ASP A 51 3.40 -8.57 -1.98
CA ASP A 51 3.72 -9.23 -3.25
C ASP A 51 4.98 -10.08 -3.14
N ARG A 52 6.01 -9.58 -2.43
CA ARG A 52 7.22 -10.36 -2.13
C ARG A 52 6.89 -11.59 -1.30
N TRP A 53 6.10 -11.43 -0.23
CA TRP A 53 5.70 -12.53 0.64
C TRP A 53 4.89 -13.60 -0.12
N LYS A 54 3.97 -13.18 -1.00
CA LYS A 54 3.18 -14.05 -1.88
C LYS A 54 4.05 -14.87 -2.83
N LYS A 55 5.09 -14.26 -3.42
CA LYS A 55 6.05 -14.97 -4.28
C LYS A 55 6.82 -16.05 -3.51
N GLU A 56 7.16 -15.78 -2.26
CA GLU A 56 7.86 -16.73 -1.38
C GLU A 56 6.93 -17.84 -0.84
N HIS A 57 5.61 -17.58 -0.76
CA HIS A 57 4.61 -18.48 -0.16
C HIS A 57 3.43 -18.75 -1.10
N PRO A 58 3.63 -19.37 -2.27
CA PRO A 58 2.59 -19.55 -3.28
C PRO A 58 1.42 -20.43 -2.80
N THR A 59 1.67 -21.37 -1.87
CA THR A 59 0.66 -22.29 -1.33
C THR A 59 -0.38 -21.63 -0.42
N ALA A 60 -0.05 -20.50 0.23
CA ALA A 60 -0.98 -19.78 1.09
C ALA A 60 -2.08 -19.02 0.32
N ILE A 61 -1.82 -18.70 -0.95
CA ILE A 61 -2.73 -17.91 -1.80
C ILE A 61 -3.87 -18.77 -2.36
N SER A 62 -3.67 -20.09 -2.45
CA SER A 62 -4.66 -21.02 -3.01
C SER A 62 -5.83 -21.33 -2.07
N LEU A 63 -5.77 -20.92 -0.80
CA LEU A 63 -6.78 -21.21 0.22
C LEU A 63 -7.92 -20.18 0.29
N GLU A 64 -7.82 -19.05 -0.43
CA GLU A 64 -8.85 -17.99 -0.45
C GLU A 64 -9.73 -17.99 -1.72
N LYS A 65 -9.76 -19.10 -2.48
CA LYS A 65 -10.63 -19.26 -3.66
C LYS A 65 -11.91 -20.03 -3.37
#